data_AF-A0A954ZZK9-F1
#
_entry.id   AF-A0A954ZZK9-F1
#
_cell.length_a   1.000
_cell.length_b   1.000
_cell.length_c   1.000
_cell.angle_alpha   90.00
_cell.angle_beta   90.00
_cell.angle_gamma   90.00
#
_symmetry.space_group_name_H-M   'P 1'
#
loop_
_entity.id
_entity.type
_entity.pdbx_description
1 polymer ?
#
loop_
_entity_poly.entity_id
_entity_poly.type
_entity_poly.pdbx_seq_one_letter_code
_entity_poly.pdbx_strand_id
1 'polypeptide(L)'
;MAGPGVKYSSLALFVLGTGVSIACGQPGILPSGIASGDATPTSVVLWARADAPGDVVFELATDANFANIIDTHTVAVTDTIVPAKVETHVLVPNTTYYFRATNNSITTVGTFLTPADGANRHPLGLRVGVSGDWRGELSSYPAVKNVPERDLDLWIALGDTIYADVASPQVNIPQCLTLPDFRAKHRETLSERFGLNTLADLRATCAMLAMIDDHEVTNDFAGGAHPSSDPRFANDPGAFINETVLYTNGIAAFTEYHPMLDEQYGMTGDPRTENKAKLYRSRTYGRDAAVIVADARSFRDEELPGVTDPLDPVQVIGFLVASFDPTRTMLGAVQLAEIKADLLAAQQSGVTWKLVCVPEPIQNLGVLAASDRFEGYAAERTELLKFIDDNDIENVVFIAADIHGTLINNLTYTLGPGTTQIFTNSFEVTTGSVAYAAPFGPTVVGLANQFGFPGVPSLAQYLAMSPVEQEAVMTSLINTQLQAYAYDTLGLQNSPISATLLQGGYTATNTFGWTEFEIDPVTQALTVTTWGIPWYDEPTLLANPSAIAALNPEVINQFVVMPQDGSYCYADCDNSGTLNIFDYICYGNAYAGSAAYADCDSSGSLNIFDYICYGNAYAGGCQ
;
A
#
# COMPACT_ATOMS: atom_id res chain seq x y z
N MET A 1 -65.92 -35.87 -5.25
CA MET A 1 -66.04 -37.25 -4.74
C MET A 1 -65.02 -38.12 -5.45
N ALA A 2 -63.93 -38.45 -4.77
CA ALA A 2 -63.06 -39.61 -5.06
C ALA A 2 -62.07 -39.70 -3.89
N GLY A 3 -62.13 -40.77 -3.11
CA GLY A 3 -61.01 -41.21 -2.26
C GLY A 3 -60.43 -42.51 -2.83
N PRO A 4 -59.64 -43.31 -2.08
CA PRO A 4 -58.88 -42.99 -0.87
C PRO A 4 -57.45 -43.63 -0.83
N GLY A 5 -56.69 -43.35 0.26
CA GLY A 5 -55.55 -44.15 0.77
C GLY A 5 -54.17 -43.62 0.36
N VAL A 6 -53.09 -43.59 1.17
CA VAL A 6 -52.70 -44.21 2.45
C VAL A 6 -51.59 -43.34 3.11
N LYS A 7 -51.45 -43.38 4.45
CA LYS A 7 -50.41 -42.71 5.27
C LYS A 7 -49.23 -43.64 5.60
N TYR A 8 -48.09 -43.02 6.00
CA TYR A 8 -46.93 -43.42 6.86
C TYR A 8 -45.61 -43.05 6.15
N SER A 9 -44.49 -42.61 6.74
CA SER A 9 -44.09 -41.84 7.93
C SER A 9 -42.55 -41.95 8.01
N SER A 10 -41.80 -40.84 8.18
CA SER A 10 -40.38 -40.86 8.61
C SER A 10 -40.08 -39.58 9.41
N LEU A 11 -40.18 -39.63 10.74
CA LEU A 11 -39.08 -39.51 11.72
C LEU A 11 -38.10 -38.34 11.48
N ALA A 12 -38.26 -37.27 12.26
CA ALA A 12 -37.23 -36.28 12.56
C ALA A 12 -36.90 -36.37 14.06
N LEU A 13 -35.62 -36.60 14.36
CA LEU A 13 -35.07 -36.78 15.70
C LEU A 13 -34.86 -35.40 16.35
N PHE A 14 -35.50 -35.16 17.50
CA PHE A 14 -35.24 -34.00 18.35
C PHE A 14 -33.98 -34.26 19.18
N VAL A 15 -32.96 -33.41 19.02
CA VAL A 15 -31.87 -33.27 20.00
C VAL A 15 -32.05 -31.90 20.66
N LEU A 16 -32.37 -31.92 21.95
CA LEU A 16 -32.43 -30.76 22.83
C LEU A 16 -30.99 -30.33 23.16
N GLY A 17 -30.50 -29.27 22.51
CA GLY A 17 -29.33 -28.53 22.93
C GLY A 17 -29.77 -27.24 23.62
N THR A 18 -29.61 -27.15 24.94
CA THR A 18 -29.80 -25.92 25.71
C THR A 18 -28.68 -24.93 25.39
N GLY A 19 -28.85 -24.14 24.33
CA GLY A 19 -28.05 -22.95 24.07
C GLY A 19 -28.55 -21.82 24.94
N VAL A 20 -27.78 -21.45 25.97
CA VAL A 20 -27.93 -20.16 26.64
C VAL A 20 -27.50 -19.10 25.63
N SER A 21 -28.46 -18.44 24.97
CA SER A 21 -28.19 -17.20 24.26
C SER A 21 -27.91 -16.12 25.30
N ILE A 22 -26.64 -15.91 25.62
CA ILE A 22 -26.19 -14.64 26.18
C ILE A 22 -26.29 -13.65 25.03
N ALA A 23 -27.34 -12.82 25.06
CA ALA A 23 -27.33 -11.57 24.33
C ALA A 23 -26.26 -10.68 24.98
N CYS A 24 -25.01 -10.83 24.52
CA CYS A 24 -23.99 -9.84 24.78
C CYS A 24 -24.38 -8.62 23.94
N GLY A 25 -24.76 -7.52 24.60
CA GLY A 25 -24.90 -6.25 23.91
C GLY A 25 -23.58 -5.98 23.17
N GLN A 26 -23.65 -5.54 21.92
CA GLN A 26 -22.46 -5.11 21.18
C GLN A 26 -21.68 -4.16 22.10
N PRO A 27 -20.46 -4.52 22.53
CA PRO A 27 -19.60 -3.56 23.21
C PRO A 27 -19.45 -2.36 22.28
N GLY A 28 -19.42 -1.15 22.82
CA GLY A 28 -19.08 0.00 21.98
C GLY A 28 -17.70 -0.23 21.32
N ILE A 29 -17.51 0.31 20.12
CA ILE A 29 -16.20 0.44 19.50
C ILE A 29 -15.68 1.84 19.84
N LEU A 30 -14.40 1.98 20.15
CA LEU A 30 -13.79 3.30 20.36
C LEU A 30 -13.94 4.14 19.09
N PRO A 31 -14.07 5.48 19.21
CA PRO A 31 -14.10 6.34 18.03
C PRO A 31 -12.87 6.10 17.16
N SER A 32 -13.05 6.04 15.84
CA SER A 32 -11.94 5.75 14.91
C SER A 32 -11.25 4.40 15.09
N GLY A 33 -11.81 3.49 15.90
CA GLY A 33 -11.26 2.18 16.15
C GLY A 33 -9.92 2.22 16.86
N ILE A 34 -9.13 1.18 16.61
CA ILE A 34 -7.75 1.04 17.10
C ILE A 34 -6.85 0.67 15.93
N ALA A 35 -5.55 0.84 16.08
CA ALA A 35 -4.60 0.44 15.04
C ALA A 35 -3.28 -0.01 15.65
N SER A 36 -2.54 -0.77 14.85
CA SER A 36 -1.14 -1.12 15.12
C SER A 36 -0.29 -0.79 13.89
N GLY A 37 0.98 -0.49 14.08
CA GLY A 37 1.87 -0.16 12.97
C GLY A 37 3.30 0.10 13.39
N ASP A 38 4.11 0.49 12.41
CA ASP A 38 5.57 0.60 12.53
C ASP A 38 6.21 -0.65 13.17
N ALA A 39 5.57 -1.81 12.96
CA ALA A 39 6.00 -3.06 13.56
C ALA A 39 7.42 -3.41 13.12
N THR A 40 8.22 -3.86 14.08
CA THR A 40 9.54 -4.47 13.88
C THR A 40 9.48 -5.90 14.41
N PRO A 41 10.51 -6.72 14.17
CA PRO A 41 10.57 -8.05 14.76
C PRO A 41 10.43 -8.08 16.29
N THR A 42 10.63 -6.94 16.97
CA THR A 42 10.65 -6.87 18.44
C THR A 42 9.79 -5.75 19.04
N SER A 43 9.10 -4.96 18.23
CA SER A 43 8.29 -3.83 18.71
C SER A 43 7.10 -3.52 17.81
N VAL A 44 6.14 -2.78 18.36
CA VAL A 44 4.97 -2.27 17.65
C VAL A 44 4.50 -0.96 18.27
N VAL A 45 3.91 -0.07 17.46
CA VAL A 45 3.14 1.07 17.95
C VAL A 45 1.67 0.70 18.00
N LEU A 46 1.04 0.86 19.17
CA LEU A 46 -0.41 0.72 19.34
C LEU A 46 -1.05 2.11 19.41
N TRP A 47 -2.23 2.24 18.80
CA TRP A 47 -2.93 3.50 18.63
C TRP A 47 -4.42 3.34 18.95
N ALA A 48 -5.02 4.33 19.62
CA ALA A 48 -6.46 4.43 19.81
C ALA A 48 -6.90 5.88 20.03
N ARG A 49 -8.09 6.25 19.55
CA ARG A 49 -8.72 7.52 19.92
C ARG A 49 -9.69 7.32 21.08
N ALA A 50 -9.58 8.15 22.11
CA ALA A 50 -10.46 8.08 23.27
C ALA A 50 -11.88 8.57 22.93
N ASP A 51 -12.88 7.98 23.59
CA ASP A 51 -14.28 8.44 23.57
C ASP A 51 -14.48 9.64 24.50
N ALA A 52 -13.86 9.59 25.68
CA ALA A 52 -13.95 10.64 26.69
C ALA A 52 -12.57 10.92 27.32
N PRO A 53 -12.35 12.14 27.86
CA PRO A 53 -11.15 12.42 28.65
C PRO A 53 -11.01 11.42 29.81
N GLY A 54 -9.79 10.99 30.07
CA GLY A 54 -9.47 9.95 31.03
C GLY A 54 -8.41 9.01 30.48
N ASP A 55 -8.21 7.89 31.16
CA ASP A 55 -7.19 6.92 30.79
C ASP A 55 -7.63 6.09 29.57
N VAL A 56 -6.70 5.89 28.64
CA VAL A 56 -6.74 4.83 27.64
C VAL A 56 -5.78 3.74 28.10
N VAL A 57 -6.30 2.57 28.40
CA VAL A 57 -5.52 1.40 28.82
C VAL A 57 -5.30 0.49 27.63
N PHE A 58 -4.04 0.27 27.25
CA PHE A 58 -3.65 -0.71 26.25
C PHE A 58 -3.18 -1.99 26.93
N GLU A 59 -3.67 -3.13 26.47
CA GLU A 59 -3.19 -4.45 26.90
C GLU A 59 -2.76 -5.25 25.67
N LEU A 60 -1.58 -5.87 25.74
CA LEU A 60 -1.03 -6.73 24.69
C LEU A 60 -0.97 -8.18 25.20
N ALA A 61 -1.41 -9.13 24.38
CA ALA A 61 -1.49 -10.54 24.74
C ALA A 61 -1.02 -11.46 23.60
N THR A 62 -0.60 -12.67 23.97
CA THR A 62 -0.21 -13.73 23.02
C THR A 62 -1.40 -14.60 22.57
N ASP A 63 -2.60 -14.32 23.06
CA ASP A 63 -3.80 -15.08 22.74
C ASP A 63 -5.04 -14.19 22.65
N ALA A 64 -5.98 -14.58 21.78
CA ALA A 64 -7.17 -13.78 21.44
C ALA A 64 -8.15 -13.59 22.60
N ASN A 65 -8.08 -14.40 23.66
CA ASN A 65 -8.97 -14.29 24.82
C ASN A 65 -8.37 -13.46 25.97
N PHE A 66 -7.15 -12.93 25.78
CA PHE A 66 -6.40 -12.13 26.74
C PHE A 66 -6.16 -12.88 28.07
N ALA A 67 -5.95 -14.20 28.03
CA ALA A 67 -5.53 -14.97 29.21
C ALA A 67 -4.07 -14.69 29.58
N ASN A 68 -3.21 -14.43 28.59
CA ASN A 68 -1.80 -14.16 28.77
C ASN A 68 -1.46 -12.74 28.29
N ILE A 69 -1.75 -11.75 29.13
CA ILE A 69 -1.32 -10.36 28.92
C ILE A 69 0.17 -10.26 29.22
N ILE A 70 0.95 -9.82 28.24
CA ILE A 70 2.40 -9.68 28.33
C ILE A 70 2.85 -8.23 28.56
N ASP A 71 2.00 -7.25 28.24
CA ASP A 71 2.27 -5.85 28.53
C ASP A 71 0.98 -5.05 28.78
N THR A 72 1.08 -3.97 29.54
CA THR A 72 -0.03 -3.06 29.83
C THR A 72 0.46 -1.63 29.97
N HIS A 73 -0.11 -0.73 29.16
CA HIS A 73 0.19 0.70 29.20
C HIS A 73 -1.07 1.50 29.54
N THR A 74 -0.87 2.67 30.15
CA THR A 74 -1.96 3.60 30.43
C THR A 74 -1.54 4.99 29.97
N VAL A 75 -2.33 5.59 29.08
CA VAL A 75 -2.13 6.95 28.56
C VAL A 75 -3.25 7.84 29.05
N ALA A 76 -2.92 8.88 29.80
CA ALA A 76 -3.89 9.87 30.23
C ALA A 76 -4.25 10.80 29.06
N VAL A 77 -5.51 10.80 28.64
CA VAL A 77 -6.02 11.64 27.55
C VAL A 77 -6.84 12.79 28.13
N THR A 78 -6.41 14.03 27.85
CA THR A 78 -7.15 15.24 28.24
C THR A 78 -7.94 15.85 27.08
N ASP A 79 -7.50 15.62 25.86
CA ASP A 79 -8.14 16.05 24.62
C ASP A 79 -8.39 14.82 23.75
N THR A 80 -9.66 14.45 23.57
CA THR A 80 -10.05 13.25 22.79
C THR A 80 -9.84 13.40 21.29
N ILE A 81 -9.49 14.60 20.83
CA ILE A 81 -9.08 14.84 19.44
C ILE A 81 -7.66 14.30 19.20
N VAL A 82 -6.80 14.24 20.22
CA VAL A 82 -5.44 13.71 20.07
C VAL A 82 -5.44 12.23 20.41
N PRO A 83 -5.14 11.33 19.46
CA PRO A 83 -5.09 9.90 19.74
C PRO A 83 -4.01 9.53 20.75
N ALA A 84 -4.25 8.49 21.55
CA ALA A 84 -3.26 7.89 22.42
C ALA A 84 -2.39 6.91 21.62
N LYS A 85 -1.08 6.96 21.82
CA LYS A 85 -0.10 6.04 21.23
C LYS A 85 0.82 5.47 22.29
N VAL A 86 1.18 4.20 22.16
CA VAL A 86 2.22 3.55 22.98
C VAL A 86 3.10 2.69 22.09
N GLU A 87 4.41 2.68 22.36
CA GLU A 87 5.32 1.70 21.77
C GLU A 87 5.51 0.56 22.76
N THR A 88 5.37 -0.68 22.28
CA THR A 88 5.68 -1.89 23.04
C THR A 88 6.89 -2.59 22.43
N HIS A 89 7.77 -3.15 23.28
CA HIS A 89 9.03 -3.77 22.85
C HIS A 89 9.16 -5.21 23.37
N VAL A 90 10.31 -5.84 23.08
CA VAL A 90 10.69 -7.20 23.56
C VAL A 90 9.71 -8.27 23.06
N LEU A 91 9.17 -8.05 21.86
CA LEU A 91 8.34 -9.03 21.16
C LEU A 91 9.19 -10.11 20.50
N VAL A 92 8.55 -11.24 20.23
CA VAL A 92 9.16 -12.36 19.51
C VAL A 92 8.86 -12.17 18.02
N PRO A 93 9.87 -12.25 17.12
CA PRO A 93 9.65 -12.18 15.68
C PRO A 93 8.65 -13.22 15.17
N ASN A 94 8.01 -12.94 14.03
CA ASN A 94 7.05 -13.84 13.39
C ASN A 94 5.97 -14.41 14.35
N THR A 95 5.44 -13.55 15.23
CA THR A 95 4.44 -13.96 16.22
C THR A 95 3.21 -13.08 16.09
N THR A 96 2.04 -13.72 16.03
CA THR A 96 0.75 -13.02 16.11
C THR A 96 0.48 -12.59 17.54
N TYR A 97 0.18 -11.31 17.72
CA TYR A 97 -0.23 -10.73 19.00
C TYR A 97 -1.62 -10.11 18.88
N TYR A 98 -2.34 -10.14 20.00
CA TYR A 98 -3.65 -9.53 20.15
C TYR A 98 -3.52 -8.34 21.09
N PHE A 99 -4.13 -7.21 20.74
CA PHE A 99 -4.12 -6.04 21.58
C PHE A 99 -5.53 -5.47 21.75
N ARG A 100 -5.75 -4.77 22.85
CA ARG A 100 -6.99 -4.04 23.07
C ARG A 100 -6.72 -2.69 23.71
N ALA A 101 -7.55 -1.72 23.37
CA ALA A 101 -7.58 -0.42 24.03
C ALA A 101 -8.92 -0.27 24.75
N THR A 102 -8.88 0.23 25.98
CA THR A 102 -10.08 0.49 26.78
C THR A 102 -10.10 1.94 27.25
N ASN A 103 -11.19 2.64 26.97
CA ASN A 103 -11.47 3.98 27.50
C ASN A 103 -12.95 4.08 27.83
N ASN A 104 -13.30 4.66 28.98
CA ASN A 104 -14.69 4.87 29.39
C ASN A 104 -15.58 3.58 29.34
N SER A 105 -15.02 2.43 29.73
CA SER A 105 -15.67 1.09 29.66
C SER A 105 -15.96 0.56 28.25
N ILE A 106 -15.46 1.24 27.22
CA ILE A 106 -15.49 0.80 25.82
C ILE A 106 -14.17 0.10 25.53
N THR A 107 -14.23 -1.16 25.09
CA THR A 107 -13.05 -1.96 24.76
C THR A 107 -13.11 -2.37 23.29
N THR A 108 -12.03 -2.11 22.56
CA THR A 108 -11.87 -2.52 21.16
C THR A 108 -10.62 -3.38 21.04
N VAL A 109 -10.71 -4.46 20.25
CA VAL A 109 -9.67 -5.49 20.08
C VAL A 109 -9.15 -5.47 18.64
N GLY A 110 -7.87 -5.75 18.48
CA GLY A 110 -7.20 -5.91 17.20
C GLY A 110 -6.07 -6.93 17.29
N THR A 111 -5.43 -7.19 16.16
CA THR A 111 -4.36 -8.17 16.03
C THR A 111 -3.31 -7.68 15.04
N PHE A 112 -2.09 -8.19 15.16
CA PHE A 112 -1.01 -7.97 14.20
C PHE A 112 0.01 -9.10 14.23
N LEU A 113 0.80 -9.22 13.16
CA LEU A 113 1.97 -10.07 13.08
C LEU A 113 3.23 -9.20 13.22
N THR A 114 4.14 -9.55 14.13
CA THR A 114 5.49 -8.96 14.10
C THR A 114 6.27 -9.51 12.90
N PRO A 115 6.99 -8.69 12.12
CA PRO A 115 7.84 -9.17 11.04
C PRO A 115 8.79 -10.30 11.48
N ALA A 116 9.02 -11.26 10.59
CA ALA A 116 10.08 -12.25 10.77
C ALA A 116 11.46 -11.57 10.72
N ASP A 117 12.40 -11.99 11.57
CA ASP A 117 13.76 -11.46 11.54
C ASP A 117 14.60 -12.09 10.42
N GLY A 118 15.75 -11.48 10.12
CA GLY A 118 16.71 -12.00 9.13
C GLY A 118 17.50 -13.23 9.59
N ALA A 119 17.30 -13.73 10.81
CA ALA A 119 17.89 -14.99 11.26
C ALA A 119 17.11 -16.21 10.72
N ASN A 120 15.85 -16.00 10.30
CA ASN A 120 15.07 -17.02 9.60
C ASN A 120 15.77 -17.37 8.28
N ARG A 121 16.20 -18.62 8.17
CA ARG A 121 16.88 -19.13 6.97
C ARG A 121 15.93 -19.43 5.82
N HIS A 122 14.64 -19.49 6.11
CA HIS A 122 13.59 -19.92 5.20
C HIS A 122 12.51 -18.85 5.06
N PRO A 123 12.02 -18.62 3.84
CA PRO A 123 10.80 -17.87 3.59
C PRO A 123 9.58 -18.49 4.27
N LEU A 124 8.63 -17.65 4.62
CA LEU A 124 7.42 -17.98 5.37
C LEU A 124 6.14 -17.57 4.63
N GLY A 125 6.29 -16.91 3.48
CA GLY A 125 5.21 -16.22 2.78
C GLY A 125 4.96 -14.84 3.37
N LEU A 126 4.27 -14.01 2.60
CA LEU A 126 3.86 -12.67 3.04
C LEU A 126 2.63 -12.21 2.27
N ARG A 127 1.64 -11.64 2.98
CA ARG A 127 0.47 -10.98 2.38
C ARG A 127 0.45 -9.50 2.71
N VAL A 128 0.58 -8.67 1.69
CA VAL A 128 0.56 -7.20 1.80
C VAL A 128 -0.62 -6.63 1.03
N GLY A 129 -1.42 -5.78 1.68
CA GLY A 129 -2.44 -4.98 1.01
C GLY A 129 -2.03 -3.52 0.92
N VAL A 130 -2.33 -2.87 -0.20
CA VAL A 130 -2.00 -1.45 -0.42
C VAL A 130 -3.15 -0.69 -1.07
N SER A 131 -3.31 0.58 -0.70
CA SER A 131 -4.12 1.56 -1.46
C SER A 131 -3.83 3.01 -1.03
N GLY A 132 -4.41 3.98 -1.75
CA GLY A 132 -4.29 5.42 -1.54
C GLY A 132 -5.61 6.16 -1.81
N ASP A 133 -5.57 7.49 -1.77
CA ASP A 133 -6.62 8.38 -2.31
C ASP A 133 -7.99 8.27 -1.59
N TRP A 134 -8.05 8.79 -0.36
CA TRP A 134 -9.15 8.61 0.59
C TRP A 134 -10.01 9.88 0.75
N ARG A 135 -10.86 10.19 -0.25
CA ARG A 135 -11.73 11.39 -0.21
C ARG A 135 -12.74 11.34 0.94
N GLY A 136 -12.72 12.35 1.80
CA GLY A 136 -13.57 12.39 3.00
C GLY A 136 -15.07 12.42 2.69
N GLU A 137 -15.47 13.12 1.64
CA GLU A 137 -16.86 13.21 1.17
C GLU A 137 -17.40 11.89 0.58
N LEU A 138 -16.51 10.96 0.24
CA LEU A 138 -16.84 9.63 -0.29
C LEU A 138 -16.74 8.50 0.75
N SER A 139 -16.35 8.81 2.00
CA SER A 139 -16.40 7.86 3.12
C SER A 139 -17.78 7.19 3.21
N SER A 140 -17.89 5.90 3.50
CA SER A 140 -17.06 5.03 4.35
C SER A 140 -16.39 3.85 3.62
N TYR A 141 -15.97 4.05 2.38
CA TYR A 141 -15.02 3.18 1.64
C TYR A 141 -15.35 1.67 1.57
N PRO A 142 -16.47 1.26 0.96
CA PRO A 142 -16.76 -0.16 0.70
C PRO A 142 -15.71 -0.86 -0.17
N ALA A 143 -14.84 -0.12 -0.87
CA ALA A 143 -13.76 -0.67 -1.70
C ALA A 143 -12.75 -1.52 -0.92
N VAL A 144 -12.60 -1.32 0.39
CA VAL A 144 -11.69 -2.11 1.25
C VAL A 144 -12.43 -3.02 2.23
N LYS A 145 -13.75 -3.18 2.06
CA LYS A 145 -14.62 -3.90 3.01
C LYS A 145 -14.24 -5.38 3.19
N ASN A 146 -13.65 -6.01 2.19
CA ASN A 146 -13.23 -7.40 2.25
C ASN A 146 -11.87 -7.61 2.91
N VAL A 147 -11.07 -6.55 3.14
CA VAL A 147 -9.70 -6.67 3.67
C VAL A 147 -9.62 -7.43 5.00
N PRO A 148 -10.54 -7.24 5.98
CA PRO A 148 -10.53 -8.04 7.20
C PRO A 148 -10.64 -9.56 7.00
N GLU A 149 -11.09 -10.02 5.83
CA GLU A 149 -11.25 -11.44 5.47
C GLU A 149 -10.05 -11.99 4.67
N ARG A 150 -8.99 -11.19 4.48
CA ARG A 150 -7.85 -11.54 3.62
C ARG A 150 -6.62 -12.06 4.39
N ASP A 151 -6.66 -11.97 5.72
CA ASP A 151 -5.57 -12.38 6.61
C ASP A 151 -4.23 -11.74 6.19
N LEU A 152 -4.23 -10.42 5.99
CA LEU A 152 -3.02 -9.68 5.63
C LEU A 152 -2.04 -9.64 6.80
N ASP A 153 -0.74 -9.73 6.49
CA ASP A 153 0.34 -9.53 7.47
C ASP A 153 0.64 -8.03 7.65
N LEU A 154 0.46 -7.27 6.57
CA LEU A 154 0.77 -5.85 6.49
C LEU A 154 -0.23 -5.10 5.60
N TRP A 155 -0.64 -3.92 6.04
CA TRP A 155 -1.27 -2.92 5.18
C TRP A 155 -0.37 -1.71 4.96
N ILE A 156 -0.34 -1.17 3.73
CA ILE A 156 0.40 0.05 3.40
C ILE A 156 -0.58 1.11 2.88
N ALA A 157 -0.67 2.24 3.58
CA ALA A 157 -1.38 3.42 3.10
C ALA A 157 -0.41 4.30 2.30
N LEU A 158 -0.62 4.41 0.99
CA LEU A 158 0.33 4.99 0.02
C LEU A 158 0.27 6.53 -0.11
N GLY A 159 -0.35 7.22 0.84
CA GLY A 159 -0.60 8.66 0.76
C GLY A 159 -2.05 9.00 0.47
N ASP A 160 -2.35 10.31 0.45
CA ASP A 160 -3.70 10.87 0.30
C ASP A 160 -4.72 10.28 1.28
N THR A 161 -4.24 9.93 2.48
CA THR A 161 -5.01 9.40 3.62
C THR A 161 -6.10 10.37 4.10
N ILE A 162 -5.96 11.64 3.69
CA ILE A 162 -6.96 12.70 3.73
C ILE A 162 -6.81 13.61 2.50
N TYR A 163 -7.83 14.42 2.26
CA TYR A 163 -7.73 15.57 1.35
C TYR A 163 -7.89 16.87 2.13
N ALA A 164 -6.76 17.47 2.54
CA ALA A 164 -6.71 18.67 3.37
C ALA A 164 -7.18 19.95 2.65
N ASP A 165 -7.18 19.93 1.33
CA ASP A 165 -7.39 21.03 0.39
C ASP A 165 -8.65 20.89 -0.47
N VAL A 166 -9.56 20.01 -0.05
CA VAL A 166 -10.88 19.88 -0.63
C VAL A 166 -11.91 19.99 0.47
N ALA A 167 -12.97 20.77 0.27
CA ALA A 167 -14.09 20.80 1.21
C ALA A 167 -14.79 19.42 1.30
N SER A 168 -15.14 19.02 2.51
CA SER A 168 -15.86 17.77 2.81
C SER A 168 -16.92 17.99 3.90
N PRO A 169 -17.82 17.03 4.15
CA PRO A 169 -18.91 17.20 5.12
C PRO A 169 -18.47 17.62 6.53
N GLN A 170 -17.38 17.07 7.07
CA GLN A 170 -16.88 17.44 8.41
C GLN A 170 -16.01 18.70 8.39
N VAL A 171 -15.37 19.01 7.26
CA VAL A 171 -14.42 20.11 7.11
C VAL A 171 -14.75 20.87 5.83
N ASN A 172 -15.71 21.78 5.93
CA ASN A 172 -16.24 22.54 4.78
C ASN A 172 -15.41 23.81 4.49
N ILE A 173 -14.11 23.62 4.29
CA ILE A 173 -13.16 24.66 3.88
C ILE A 173 -12.32 24.13 2.71
N PRO A 174 -11.90 25.00 1.78
CA PRO A 174 -11.11 24.59 0.61
C PRO A 174 -9.65 24.31 0.93
N GLN A 175 -9.16 24.61 2.13
CA GLN A 175 -7.78 24.35 2.57
C GLN A 175 -7.73 24.36 4.08
N CYS A 176 -7.24 23.29 4.68
CA CYS A 176 -6.88 23.23 6.09
C CYS A 176 -5.72 24.19 6.34
N LEU A 177 -5.81 25.01 7.37
CA LEU A 177 -4.75 25.97 7.71
C LEU A 177 -4.19 25.71 9.10
N THR A 178 -5.04 25.20 10.00
CA THR A 178 -4.70 25.00 11.40
C THR A 178 -4.66 23.52 11.73
N LEU A 179 -3.83 23.13 12.71
CA LEU A 179 -3.76 21.75 13.19
C LEU A 179 -5.16 21.15 13.53
N PRO A 180 -6.11 21.87 14.16
CA PRO A 180 -7.48 21.38 14.32
C PRO A 180 -8.22 21.02 13.02
N ASP A 181 -7.97 21.72 11.92
CA ASP A 181 -8.58 21.43 10.60
C ASP A 181 -8.06 20.09 10.07
N PHE A 182 -6.73 19.91 10.06
CA PHE A 182 -6.08 18.66 9.63
C PHE A 182 -6.52 17.47 10.49
N ARG A 183 -6.56 17.63 11.82
CA ARG A 183 -7.09 16.59 12.73
C ARG A 183 -8.54 16.25 12.41
N ALA A 184 -9.36 17.23 12.02
CA ALA A 184 -10.75 16.97 11.64
C ALA A 184 -10.87 16.16 10.34
N LYS A 185 -9.98 16.40 9.37
CA LYS A 185 -9.88 15.59 8.16
C LYS A 185 -9.54 14.13 8.44
N HIS A 186 -8.53 13.86 9.27
CA HIS A 186 -8.20 12.48 9.62
C HIS A 186 -9.33 11.79 10.41
N ARG A 187 -10.04 12.52 11.29
CA ARG A 187 -11.23 11.95 11.96
C ARG A 187 -12.32 11.60 10.97
N GLU A 188 -12.52 12.39 9.91
CA GLU A 188 -13.57 12.15 8.93
C GLU A 188 -13.39 10.80 8.21
N THR A 189 -12.18 10.54 7.70
CA THR A 189 -11.87 9.29 6.98
C THR A 189 -11.92 8.05 7.89
N LEU A 190 -11.75 8.25 9.20
CA LEU A 190 -11.79 7.20 10.23
C LEU A 190 -13.10 7.14 11.01
N SER A 191 -14.14 7.87 10.64
CA SER A 191 -15.41 7.86 11.38
C SER A 191 -16.44 6.97 10.70
N GLU A 192 -17.34 6.41 11.50
CA GLU A 192 -18.49 5.70 10.96
C GLU A 192 -19.34 6.66 10.12
N ARG A 193 -19.66 6.23 8.90
CA ARG A 193 -20.63 6.90 8.03
C ARG A 193 -21.49 5.87 7.33
N PHE A 194 -22.79 6.12 7.30
CA PHE A 194 -23.78 5.20 6.70
C PHE A 194 -23.72 3.76 7.22
N GLY A 195 -23.30 3.58 8.48
CA GLY A 195 -23.23 2.27 9.14
C GLY A 195 -22.00 1.44 8.80
N LEU A 196 -20.96 2.03 8.18
CA LEU A 196 -19.67 1.39 7.95
C LEU A 196 -18.53 2.27 8.49
N ASN A 197 -17.45 1.62 8.91
CA ASN A 197 -16.16 2.23 9.14
C ASN A 197 -15.06 1.26 8.68
N THR A 198 -15.04 0.95 7.37
CA THR A 198 -14.20 -0.10 6.81
C THR A 198 -12.72 0.15 7.03
N LEU A 199 -12.30 1.42 7.10
CA LEU A 199 -10.93 1.77 7.43
C LEU A 199 -10.63 1.40 8.89
N ALA A 200 -11.47 1.74 9.87
CA ALA A 200 -11.25 1.28 11.24
C ALA A 200 -11.27 -0.26 11.37
N ASP A 201 -12.16 -0.94 10.63
CA ASP A 201 -12.24 -2.40 10.62
C ASP A 201 -10.94 -3.03 10.10
N LEU A 202 -10.41 -2.52 8.97
CA LEU A 202 -9.13 -2.95 8.39
C LEU A 202 -7.95 -2.68 9.33
N ARG A 203 -7.89 -1.51 9.96
CA ARG A 203 -6.77 -1.12 10.83
C ARG A 203 -6.65 -2.01 12.09
N ALA A 204 -7.71 -2.74 12.43
CA ALA A 204 -7.72 -3.66 13.56
C ALA A 204 -7.19 -5.06 13.21
N THR A 205 -7.00 -5.42 11.93
CA THR A 205 -6.67 -6.80 11.53
C THR A 205 -5.19 -7.05 11.25
N CYS A 206 -4.39 -6.02 11.00
CA CYS A 206 -2.96 -6.17 10.73
C CYS A 206 -2.18 -4.91 11.14
N ALA A 207 -0.85 -5.03 11.16
CA ALA A 207 0.02 -3.86 11.31
C ALA A 207 0.01 -3.02 10.04
N MET A 208 0.22 -1.71 10.19
CA MET A 208 0.29 -0.79 9.07
C MET A 208 1.65 -0.10 8.94
N LEU A 209 2.02 0.22 7.71
CA LEU A 209 2.91 1.32 7.37
C LEU A 209 2.10 2.40 6.65
N ALA A 210 2.42 3.66 6.90
CA ALA A 210 1.75 4.79 6.26
C ALA A 210 2.78 5.78 5.76
N MET A 211 2.53 6.35 4.59
CA MET A 211 3.29 7.46 4.02
C MET A 211 2.37 8.61 3.64
N ILE A 212 2.97 9.76 3.43
CA ILE A 212 2.30 10.92 2.86
C ILE A 212 2.41 10.89 1.34
N ASP A 213 1.43 11.51 0.71
CA ASP A 213 1.56 12.16 -0.58
C ASP A 213 1.35 13.68 -0.37
N ASP A 214 0.75 14.40 -1.31
CA ASP A 214 0.58 15.84 -1.21
C ASP A 214 -0.65 16.26 -0.41
N HIS A 215 -1.77 15.56 -0.53
CA HIS A 215 -3.05 16.00 0.03
C HIS A 215 -3.13 15.87 1.57
N GLU A 216 -2.14 15.27 2.22
CA GLU A 216 -1.89 15.44 3.66
C GLU A 216 -1.62 16.90 4.04
N VAL A 217 -1.16 17.73 3.09
CA VAL A 217 -0.84 19.15 3.28
C VAL A 217 -1.65 20.02 2.30
N THR A 218 -1.37 19.91 1.00
CA THR A 218 -1.99 20.64 -0.12
C THR A 218 -1.44 20.09 -1.45
N ASN A 219 -2.30 19.94 -2.48
CA ASN A 219 -1.98 19.39 -3.81
C ASN A 219 -0.58 19.79 -4.34
N ASP A 220 0.19 18.91 -4.95
CA ASP A 220 1.44 19.22 -5.66
C ASP A 220 2.55 19.90 -4.83
N PHE A 221 2.50 19.92 -3.48
CA PHE A 221 3.52 20.67 -2.73
C PHE A 221 4.94 20.06 -2.89
N ALA A 222 5.96 20.93 -2.93
CA ALA A 222 7.36 20.51 -3.06
C ALA A 222 8.17 20.92 -1.82
N GLY A 223 8.28 20.02 -0.84
CA GLY A 223 8.82 20.32 0.49
C GLY A 223 10.26 20.86 0.49
N GLY A 224 11.10 20.45 -0.47
CA GLY A 224 12.47 20.92 -0.66
C GLY A 224 12.62 22.20 -1.47
N ALA A 225 11.52 22.80 -1.95
CA ALA A 225 11.53 24.09 -2.62
C ALA A 225 11.49 25.27 -1.63
N HIS A 226 11.95 26.45 -2.05
CA HIS A 226 11.84 27.67 -1.24
C HIS A 226 10.38 28.12 -1.15
N PRO A 227 9.85 28.57 0.02
CA PRO A 227 8.43 28.93 0.17
C PRO A 227 7.89 29.96 -0.85
N SER A 228 8.76 30.80 -1.43
CA SER A 228 8.35 31.77 -2.46
C SER A 228 8.08 31.18 -3.85
N SER A 229 8.43 29.93 -4.14
CA SER A 229 8.09 29.29 -5.42
C SER A 229 6.59 29.03 -5.54
N ASP A 230 5.92 28.88 -4.39
CA ASP A 230 4.51 28.54 -4.33
C ASP A 230 3.71 29.59 -3.51
N PRO A 231 2.71 30.26 -4.13
CA PRO A 231 1.88 31.26 -3.45
C PRO A 231 1.20 30.79 -2.16
N ARG A 232 0.98 29.48 -2.00
CA ARG A 232 0.38 28.89 -0.79
C ARG A 232 1.29 28.97 0.42
N PHE A 233 2.60 29.05 0.20
CA PHE A 233 3.64 29.10 1.22
C PHE A 233 4.40 30.44 1.27
N ALA A 234 4.23 31.31 0.27
CA ALA A 234 5.06 32.49 0.00
C ALA A 234 5.23 33.51 1.16
N ASN A 235 4.44 33.44 2.22
CA ASN A 235 4.53 34.35 3.38
C ASN A 235 5.21 33.74 4.61
N ASP A 236 5.66 32.49 4.54
CA ASP A 236 6.25 31.77 5.67
C ASP A 236 7.78 31.99 5.75
N PRO A 237 8.33 32.33 6.94
CA PRO A 237 9.76 32.53 7.12
C PRO A 237 10.52 31.19 7.24
N GLY A 238 10.71 30.49 6.12
CA GLY A 238 11.50 29.26 6.04
C GLY A 238 12.45 29.27 4.84
N ALA A 239 13.51 28.44 4.90
CA ALA A 239 14.35 28.18 3.73
C ALA A 239 13.66 27.21 2.76
N PHE A 240 12.80 26.34 3.30
CA PHE A 240 12.11 25.28 2.57
C PHE A 240 10.62 25.21 2.95
N ILE A 241 9.77 24.73 2.03
CA ILE A 241 8.34 24.49 2.28
C ILE A 241 8.12 23.53 3.46
N ASN A 242 9.03 22.56 3.64
CA ASN A 242 8.99 21.61 4.76
C ASN A 242 9.30 22.22 6.15
N GLU A 243 9.50 23.54 6.22
CA GLU A 243 9.66 24.29 7.47
C GLU A 243 8.43 25.15 7.81
N THR A 244 7.46 25.21 6.89
CA THR A 244 6.32 26.13 6.97
C THR A 244 5.25 25.64 7.94
N VAL A 245 4.43 26.57 8.44
CA VAL A 245 3.33 26.29 9.35
C VAL A 245 2.30 25.33 8.72
N LEU A 246 2.03 25.49 7.43
CA LEU A 246 1.06 24.63 6.73
C LEU A 246 1.55 23.18 6.68
N TYR A 247 2.78 22.97 6.22
CA TYR A 247 3.42 21.64 6.19
C TYR A 247 3.50 21.04 7.60
N THR A 248 4.04 21.78 8.58
CA THR A 248 4.23 21.25 9.94
C THR A 248 2.91 20.90 10.63
N ASN A 249 1.80 21.62 10.36
CA ASN A 249 0.48 21.24 10.84
C ASN A 249 -0.03 19.94 10.20
N GLY A 250 0.15 19.77 8.89
CA GLY A 250 -0.22 18.56 8.17
C GLY A 250 0.54 17.33 8.67
N ILE A 251 1.87 17.41 8.74
CA ILE A 251 2.73 16.30 9.21
C ILE A 251 2.47 15.97 10.68
N ALA A 252 2.21 16.97 11.52
CA ALA A 252 1.84 16.73 12.92
C ALA A 252 0.53 15.94 13.03
N ALA A 253 -0.52 16.32 12.29
CA ALA A 253 -1.78 15.59 12.28
C ALA A 253 -1.63 14.18 11.69
N PHE A 254 -0.88 14.04 10.59
CA PHE A 254 -0.60 12.75 9.97
C PHE A 254 0.08 11.79 10.96
N THR A 255 1.12 12.25 11.65
CA THR A 255 1.86 11.47 12.64
C THR A 255 1.00 11.12 13.87
N GLU A 256 0.07 12.00 14.27
CA GLU A 256 -0.87 11.74 15.37
C GLU A 256 -1.90 10.66 15.01
N TYR A 257 -2.38 10.62 13.77
CA TYR A 257 -3.50 9.77 13.34
C TYR A 257 -3.12 8.41 12.74
N HIS A 258 -1.82 8.18 12.53
CA HIS A 258 -1.25 6.90 12.13
C HIS A 258 -0.48 6.22 13.27
N PRO A 259 -0.47 4.87 13.33
CA PRO A 259 0.23 4.11 14.36
C PRO A 259 1.72 4.03 14.03
N MET A 260 2.40 5.18 14.06
CA MET A 260 3.81 5.32 13.67
C MET A 260 4.65 6.01 14.74
N LEU A 261 5.95 5.73 14.69
CA LEU A 261 7.00 6.38 15.46
C LEU A 261 7.26 7.80 14.95
N ASP A 262 7.51 8.70 15.88
CA ASP A 262 7.94 10.07 15.60
C ASP A 262 9.47 10.09 15.51
N GLU A 263 9.99 9.84 14.30
CA GLU A 263 11.41 9.83 14.00
C GLU A 263 11.84 11.13 13.31
N GLN A 264 13.08 11.55 13.53
CA GLN A 264 13.67 12.71 12.87
C GLN A 264 15.04 12.36 12.30
N TYR A 265 15.37 12.94 11.15
CA TYR A 265 16.73 12.90 10.64
C TYR A 265 17.66 13.67 11.58
N GLY A 266 18.85 13.11 11.81
CA GLY A 266 19.89 13.79 12.59
C GLY A 266 20.64 14.84 11.76
N MET A 267 21.93 15.01 12.10
CA MET A 267 22.85 15.86 11.34
C MET A 267 23.23 15.17 10.02
N THR A 268 22.53 15.49 8.94
CA THR A 268 22.77 14.89 7.61
C THR A 268 23.75 15.70 6.78
N GLY A 269 23.98 16.97 7.11
CA GLY A 269 24.74 17.90 6.27
C GLY A 269 23.98 18.42 5.04
N ASP A 270 22.72 18.01 4.84
CA ASP A 270 21.80 18.59 3.86
C ASP A 270 20.71 19.40 4.59
N PRO A 271 20.68 20.74 4.46
CA PRO A 271 19.67 21.58 5.10
C PRO A 271 18.21 21.21 4.79
N ARG A 272 17.94 20.56 3.64
CA ARG A 272 16.58 20.12 3.30
C ARG A 272 16.08 19.02 4.21
N THR A 273 16.97 18.17 4.70
CA THR A 273 16.63 16.95 5.44
C THR A 273 17.06 17.01 6.91
N GLU A 274 18.11 17.77 7.23
CA GLU A 274 18.66 17.88 8.58
C GLU A 274 17.62 18.35 9.59
N ASN A 275 17.46 17.59 10.69
CA ASN A 275 16.48 17.82 11.75
C ASN A 275 15.01 17.90 11.28
N LYS A 276 14.67 17.29 10.14
CA LYS A 276 13.29 17.15 9.65
C LYS A 276 12.69 15.82 10.06
N ALA A 277 11.36 15.72 9.99
CA ALA A 277 10.65 14.46 10.21
C ALA A 277 11.19 13.37 9.27
N LYS A 278 11.42 12.17 9.80
CA LYS A 278 11.83 10.99 9.04
C LYS A 278 10.64 10.07 8.87
N LEU A 279 9.92 10.22 7.77
CA LEU A 279 8.78 9.36 7.42
C LEU A 279 9.20 8.09 6.67
N TYR A 280 10.42 8.07 6.13
CA TYR A 280 11.02 6.90 5.50
C TYR A 280 10.99 5.67 6.42
N ARG A 281 10.59 4.51 5.88
CA ARG A 281 10.66 3.21 6.57
C ARG A 281 11.29 2.16 5.67
N SER A 282 12.03 1.26 6.30
CA SER A 282 12.57 0.05 5.68
C SER A 282 12.43 -1.09 6.67
N ARG A 283 11.76 -2.17 6.26
CA ARG A 283 11.45 -3.34 7.10
C ARG A 283 11.66 -4.61 6.30
N THR A 284 12.34 -5.58 6.88
CA THR A 284 12.44 -6.93 6.32
C THR A 284 11.43 -7.86 6.97
N TYR A 285 10.84 -8.74 6.17
CA TYR A 285 9.93 -9.80 6.57
C TYR A 285 10.60 -11.12 6.24
N GLY A 286 11.52 -11.55 7.12
CA GLY A 286 12.33 -12.74 6.92
C GLY A 286 13.13 -12.68 5.62
N ARG A 287 13.05 -13.73 4.81
CA ARG A 287 13.64 -13.80 3.47
C ARG A 287 12.65 -13.46 2.35
N ASP A 288 11.37 -13.29 2.66
CA ASP A 288 10.32 -13.10 1.67
C ASP A 288 10.41 -11.73 1.00
N ALA A 289 10.43 -10.67 1.81
CA ALA A 289 10.43 -9.31 1.28
C ALA A 289 11.18 -8.30 2.15
N ALA A 290 11.77 -7.31 1.49
CA ALA A 290 12.11 -6.02 2.06
C ALA A 290 11.07 -5.01 1.58
N VAL A 291 10.41 -4.34 2.52
CA VAL A 291 9.41 -3.30 2.27
C VAL A 291 10.03 -1.95 2.59
N ILE A 292 10.13 -1.11 1.57
CA ILE A 292 10.68 0.25 1.65
C ILE A 292 9.53 1.21 1.39
N VAL A 293 9.30 2.16 2.30
CA VAL A 293 8.25 3.18 2.19
C VAL A 293 8.95 4.54 2.15
N ALA A 294 8.89 5.20 1.00
CA ALA A 294 9.56 6.46 0.73
C ALA A 294 8.73 7.67 1.19
N ASP A 295 9.39 8.82 1.27
CA ASP A 295 8.78 10.15 1.35
C ASP A 295 9.27 10.95 0.14
N ALA A 296 8.41 11.11 -0.86
CA ALA A 296 8.74 11.81 -2.09
C ALA A 296 8.25 13.26 -2.13
N ARG A 297 7.61 13.77 -1.05
CA ARG A 297 7.08 15.14 -1.00
C ARG A 297 7.89 16.07 -0.11
N SER A 298 8.40 15.58 1.03
CA SER A 298 9.06 16.45 2.03
C SER A 298 10.38 17.05 1.55
N PHE A 299 11.06 16.43 0.57
CA PHE A 299 12.42 16.81 0.18
C PHE A 299 12.62 17.10 -1.31
N ARG A 300 11.59 16.89 -2.14
CA ARG A 300 11.67 17.18 -3.59
C ARG A 300 11.88 18.65 -3.87
N ASP A 301 12.63 18.94 -4.92
CA ASP A 301 12.74 20.29 -5.46
C ASP A 301 11.40 20.74 -6.09
N GLU A 302 11.31 22.01 -6.50
CA GLU A 302 10.16 22.53 -7.24
C GLU A 302 9.94 21.74 -8.54
N GLU A 303 8.67 21.49 -8.86
CA GLU A 303 8.24 20.90 -10.13
C GLU A 303 8.71 21.72 -11.35
N LEU A 304 8.87 21.04 -12.48
CA LEU A 304 9.04 21.76 -13.75
C LEU A 304 7.75 22.44 -14.16
N PRO A 305 7.82 23.53 -14.94
CA PRO A 305 6.66 23.98 -15.70
C PRO A 305 6.08 22.82 -16.51
N GLY A 306 4.83 22.45 -16.19
CA GLY A 306 4.15 21.34 -16.86
C GLY A 306 3.91 21.60 -18.35
N VAL A 307 3.80 20.52 -19.12
CA VAL A 307 3.45 20.59 -20.55
C VAL A 307 1.96 20.94 -20.67
N THR A 308 1.66 22.18 -21.07
CA THR A 308 0.28 22.67 -21.20
C THR A 308 -0.38 22.29 -22.50
N ASP A 309 0.40 22.06 -23.56
CA ASP A 309 -0.06 21.52 -24.84
C ASP A 309 0.84 20.32 -25.23
N PRO A 310 0.35 19.08 -25.09
CA PRO A 310 1.12 17.88 -25.43
C PRO A 310 1.32 17.72 -26.95
N LEU A 311 0.67 18.54 -27.78
CA LEU A 311 0.86 18.57 -29.23
C LEU A 311 1.89 19.62 -29.67
N ASP A 312 2.39 20.46 -28.75
CA ASP A 312 3.46 21.42 -29.01
C ASP A 312 4.84 20.76 -28.81
N PRO A 313 5.57 20.44 -29.90
CA PRO A 313 6.86 19.76 -29.79
C PRO A 313 7.91 20.60 -29.05
N VAL A 314 7.80 21.94 -29.02
CA VAL A 314 8.77 22.79 -28.32
C VAL A 314 8.61 22.65 -26.81
N GLN A 315 7.37 22.66 -26.31
CA GLN A 315 7.09 22.42 -24.89
C GLN A 315 7.50 21.01 -24.47
N VAL A 316 7.12 20.00 -25.25
CA VAL A 316 7.44 18.59 -24.98
C VAL A 316 8.95 18.37 -24.92
N ILE A 317 9.70 18.82 -25.93
CA ILE A 317 11.17 18.69 -25.94
C ILE A 317 11.80 19.48 -24.81
N GLY A 318 11.30 20.69 -24.52
CA GLY A 318 11.78 21.51 -23.42
C GLY A 318 11.65 20.81 -22.08
N PHE A 319 10.49 20.23 -21.80
CA PHE A 319 10.24 19.44 -20.58
C PHE A 319 11.17 18.23 -20.47
N LEU A 320 11.25 17.41 -21.53
CA LEU A 320 12.10 16.21 -21.54
C LEU A 320 13.59 16.52 -21.36
N VAL A 321 14.07 17.66 -21.85
CA VAL A 321 15.45 18.09 -21.63
C VAL A 321 15.65 18.60 -20.20
N ALA A 322 14.71 19.39 -19.68
CA ALA A 322 14.79 19.95 -18.33
C ALA A 322 14.68 18.89 -17.22
N SER A 323 13.92 17.81 -17.44
CA SER A 323 13.77 16.73 -16.45
C SER A 323 15.04 15.90 -16.26
N PHE A 324 15.99 15.97 -17.19
CA PHE A 324 17.31 15.33 -17.09
C PHE A 324 18.39 16.22 -16.44
N ASP A 325 18.02 17.33 -15.79
CA ASP A 325 18.95 18.09 -14.95
C ASP A 325 19.36 17.27 -13.71
N PRO A 326 20.64 16.86 -13.59
CA PRO A 326 21.10 16.02 -12.48
C PRO A 326 21.19 16.76 -11.13
N THR A 327 20.88 18.06 -11.10
CA THR A 327 20.84 18.84 -9.86
C THR A 327 19.49 18.80 -9.15
N ARG A 328 18.45 18.26 -9.81
CA ARG A 328 17.09 18.16 -9.27
C ARG A 328 16.87 16.82 -8.58
N THR A 329 16.11 16.83 -7.49
CA THR A 329 15.81 15.64 -6.67
C THR A 329 14.31 15.52 -6.39
N MET A 330 13.79 14.29 -6.40
CA MET A 330 12.47 13.88 -5.95
C MET A 330 12.53 13.39 -4.50
N LEU A 331 13.51 12.55 -4.16
CA LEU A 331 13.58 11.87 -2.87
C LEU A 331 14.42 12.64 -1.83
N GLY A 332 15.24 13.60 -2.28
CA GLY A 332 16.33 14.16 -1.52
C GLY A 332 17.55 13.23 -1.51
N ALA A 333 18.76 13.81 -1.58
CA ALA A 333 20.00 13.03 -1.72
C ALA A 333 20.25 12.06 -0.54
N VAL A 334 19.87 12.44 0.68
CA VAL A 334 20.01 11.61 1.88
C VAL A 334 19.14 10.36 1.78
N GLN A 335 17.84 10.52 1.47
CA GLN A 335 16.91 9.40 1.40
C GLN A 335 17.19 8.50 0.19
N LEU A 336 17.55 9.08 -0.97
CA LEU A 336 17.97 8.31 -2.13
C LEU A 336 19.15 7.38 -1.79
N ALA A 337 20.12 7.87 -1.02
CA ALA A 337 21.25 7.07 -0.57
C ALA A 337 20.82 5.94 0.39
N GLU A 338 19.89 6.21 1.32
CA GLU A 338 19.32 5.19 2.21
C GLU A 338 18.56 4.11 1.43
N ILE A 339 17.70 4.49 0.47
CA ILE A 339 16.97 3.54 -0.40
C ILE A 339 17.94 2.62 -1.14
N LYS A 340 19.00 3.18 -1.74
CA LYS A 340 20.02 2.39 -2.45
C LYS A 340 20.77 1.44 -1.51
N ALA A 341 21.12 1.91 -0.31
CA ALA A 341 21.80 1.10 0.68
C ALA A 341 20.91 -0.07 1.14
N ASP A 342 19.62 0.19 1.38
CA ASP A 342 18.69 -0.82 1.86
C ASP A 342 18.32 -1.84 0.78
N LEU A 343 18.14 -1.41 -0.47
CA LEU A 343 17.99 -2.33 -1.61
C LEU A 343 19.20 -3.26 -1.75
N LEU A 344 20.40 -2.69 -1.67
CA LEU A 344 21.64 -3.47 -1.75
C LEU A 344 21.80 -4.42 -0.55
N ALA A 345 21.46 -3.97 0.66
CA ALA A 345 21.50 -4.79 1.86
C ALA A 345 20.51 -5.96 1.80
N ALA A 346 19.30 -5.72 1.29
CA ALA A 346 18.28 -6.75 1.07
C ALA A 346 18.76 -7.81 0.06
N GLN A 347 19.33 -7.37 -1.08
CA GLN A 347 19.93 -8.26 -2.07
C GLN A 347 21.05 -9.11 -1.45
N GLN A 348 21.98 -8.48 -0.73
CA GLN A 348 23.12 -9.17 -0.09
C GLN A 348 22.69 -10.14 1.02
N SER A 349 21.55 -9.88 1.65
CA SER A 349 20.97 -10.74 2.69
C SER A 349 20.12 -11.88 2.11
N GLY A 350 20.01 -11.99 0.78
CA GLY A 350 19.25 -13.04 0.12
C GLY A 350 17.74 -12.92 0.33
N VAL A 351 17.24 -11.69 0.48
CA VAL A 351 15.80 -11.39 0.50
C VAL A 351 15.27 -11.43 -0.93
N THR A 352 14.20 -12.20 -1.15
CA THR A 352 13.66 -12.47 -2.48
C THR A 352 13.13 -11.18 -3.11
N TRP A 353 12.05 -10.61 -2.55
CA TRP A 353 11.34 -9.46 -3.12
C TRP A 353 11.74 -8.14 -2.47
N LYS A 354 11.78 -7.07 -3.26
CA LYS A 354 11.98 -5.69 -2.76
C LYS A 354 10.77 -4.87 -3.18
N LEU A 355 9.88 -4.59 -2.23
CA LEU A 355 8.67 -3.80 -2.44
C LEU A 355 8.99 -2.34 -2.11
N VAL A 356 9.08 -1.47 -3.12
CA VAL A 356 9.45 -0.05 -2.99
C VAL A 356 8.19 0.79 -3.18
N CYS A 357 7.61 1.24 -2.07
CA CYS A 357 6.45 2.10 -2.04
C CYS A 357 6.85 3.56 -2.22
N VAL A 358 6.27 4.21 -3.22
CA VAL A 358 6.39 5.64 -3.56
C VAL A 358 4.96 6.21 -3.70
N PRO A 359 4.72 7.51 -3.48
CA PRO A 359 3.37 8.05 -3.63
C PRO A 359 3.01 8.11 -5.12
N GLU A 360 3.82 8.84 -5.88
CA GLU A 360 3.62 9.06 -7.32
C GLU A 360 4.27 7.94 -8.17
N PRO A 361 3.68 7.58 -9.32
CA PRO A 361 4.23 6.57 -10.22
C PRO A 361 5.67 6.87 -10.67
N ILE A 362 6.53 5.85 -10.59
CA ILE A 362 7.88 5.88 -11.19
C ILE A 362 7.87 5.40 -12.65
N GLN A 363 6.85 4.69 -13.11
CA GLN A 363 6.71 4.27 -14.50
C GLN A 363 6.51 5.48 -15.42
N ASN A 364 6.89 5.33 -16.69
CA ASN A 364 6.62 6.38 -17.66
C ASN A 364 5.15 6.31 -18.10
N LEU A 365 4.41 7.41 -17.98
CA LEU A 365 3.01 7.59 -18.38
C LEU A 365 2.85 8.69 -19.46
N GLY A 366 3.94 9.34 -19.84
CA GLY A 366 3.96 10.43 -20.83
C GLY A 366 3.98 11.80 -20.16
N VAL A 367 4.05 12.85 -20.96
CA VAL A 367 4.42 14.20 -20.49
C VAL A 367 3.29 15.01 -19.82
N LEU A 368 2.04 14.56 -19.90
CA LEU A 368 0.92 15.25 -19.25
C LEU A 368 0.96 14.99 -17.75
N ALA A 369 0.90 16.07 -16.96
CA ALA A 369 1.08 16.03 -15.49
C ALA A 369 2.39 15.35 -15.03
N ALA A 370 3.38 15.21 -15.91
CA ALA A 370 4.64 14.56 -15.59
C ALA A 370 5.54 15.38 -14.67
N SER A 371 5.25 16.67 -14.47
CA SER A 371 6.04 17.54 -13.60
C SER A 371 6.05 17.07 -12.15
N ASP A 372 4.93 16.51 -11.71
CA ASP A 372 4.70 16.02 -10.35
C ASP A 372 5.21 14.59 -10.12
N ARG A 373 5.35 13.81 -11.19
CA ARG A 373 5.83 12.41 -11.14
C ARG A 373 7.34 12.33 -11.32
N PHE A 374 7.91 11.13 -11.12
CA PHE A 374 9.34 10.85 -11.35
C PHE A 374 9.84 11.18 -12.77
N GLU A 375 8.96 11.28 -13.76
CA GLU A 375 9.26 11.74 -15.12
C GLU A 375 9.75 13.20 -15.15
N GLY A 376 9.27 14.03 -14.23
CA GLY A 376 9.73 15.39 -13.98
C GLY A 376 11.12 15.44 -13.35
N TYR A 377 11.57 14.35 -12.73
CA TYR A 377 12.86 14.18 -12.06
C TYR A 377 13.67 13.05 -12.71
N ALA A 378 13.62 12.99 -14.05
CA ALA A 378 14.13 11.88 -14.85
C ALA A 378 15.62 11.54 -14.60
N ALA A 379 16.45 12.51 -14.23
CA ALA A 379 17.84 12.26 -13.86
C ALA A 379 17.95 11.37 -12.60
N GLU A 380 17.26 11.71 -11.51
CA GLU A 380 17.28 10.92 -10.28
C GLU A 380 16.56 9.57 -10.44
N ARG A 381 15.43 9.57 -11.17
CA ARG A 381 14.74 8.34 -11.58
C ARG A 381 15.69 7.38 -12.30
N THR A 382 16.45 7.90 -13.26
CA THR A 382 17.47 7.14 -14.00
C THR A 382 18.57 6.67 -13.07
N GLU A 383 19.03 7.51 -12.15
CA GLU A 383 20.07 7.17 -11.19
C GLU A 383 19.67 5.99 -10.29
N LEU A 384 18.41 5.94 -9.84
CA LEU A 384 17.88 4.85 -9.02
C LEU A 384 17.70 3.55 -9.83
N LEU A 385 17.02 3.61 -10.98
CA LEU A 385 16.78 2.42 -11.81
C LEU A 385 18.09 1.84 -12.37
N LYS A 386 19.02 2.70 -12.77
CA LYS A 386 20.37 2.28 -13.19
C LYS A 386 21.16 1.68 -12.03
N PHE A 387 21.02 2.19 -10.81
CA PHE A 387 21.67 1.60 -9.65
C PHE A 387 21.18 0.16 -9.39
N ILE A 388 19.87 -0.06 -9.51
CA ILE A 388 19.27 -1.41 -9.40
C ILE A 388 19.87 -2.35 -10.45
N ASP A 389 19.93 -1.91 -11.71
CA ASP A 389 20.48 -2.67 -12.83
C ASP A 389 21.99 -2.94 -12.69
N ASP A 390 22.79 -1.91 -12.41
CA ASP A 390 24.26 -2.00 -12.26
C ASP A 390 24.71 -2.93 -11.11
N ASN A 391 23.84 -3.17 -10.13
CA ASN A 391 24.13 -3.99 -8.95
C ASN A 391 23.39 -5.34 -8.97
N ASP A 392 22.77 -5.70 -10.10
CA ASP A 392 22.01 -6.95 -10.26
C ASP A 392 21.00 -7.16 -9.11
N ILE A 393 20.29 -6.10 -8.72
CA ILE A 393 19.27 -6.18 -7.66
C ILE A 393 17.98 -6.70 -8.29
N GLU A 394 17.66 -7.95 -8.02
CA GLU A 394 16.57 -8.69 -8.64
C GLU A 394 15.23 -8.50 -7.91
N ASN A 395 14.12 -8.82 -8.58
CA ASN A 395 12.77 -8.90 -7.97
C ASN A 395 12.32 -7.61 -7.26
N VAL A 396 12.59 -6.47 -7.88
CA VAL A 396 12.16 -5.16 -7.38
C VAL A 396 10.80 -4.79 -7.96
N VAL A 397 9.86 -4.47 -7.07
CA VAL A 397 8.51 -4.03 -7.42
C VAL A 397 8.30 -2.64 -6.84
N PHE A 398 8.09 -1.66 -7.71
CA PHE A 398 7.61 -0.36 -7.26
C PHE A 398 6.10 -0.38 -7.09
N ILE A 399 5.61 0.28 -6.05
CA ILE A 399 4.18 0.30 -5.69
C ILE A 399 3.79 1.76 -5.48
N ALA A 400 2.80 2.24 -6.23
CA ALA A 400 2.41 3.65 -6.26
C ALA A 400 0.89 3.86 -6.17
N ALA A 401 0.44 5.09 -5.96
CA ALA A 401 -0.97 5.53 -6.01
C ALA A 401 -1.09 6.83 -6.86
N ASP A 402 -1.68 7.91 -6.32
CA ASP A 402 -1.80 9.28 -6.87
C ASP A 402 -2.73 9.40 -8.10
N ILE A 403 -2.50 8.61 -9.15
CA ILE A 403 -3.20 8.81 -10.42
C ILE A 403 -4.65 8.29 -10.42
N HIS A 404 -5.16 7.77 -9.31
CA HIS A 404 -6.55 7.30 -9.16
C HIS A 404 -6.95 6.15 -10.11
N GLY A 405 -6.02 5.26 -10.44
CA GLY A 405 -6.27 4.12 -11.30
C GLY A 405 -5.14 3.10 -11.26
N THR A 406 -5.46 1.82 -11.50
CA THR A 406 -4.46 0.76 -11.50
C THR A 406 -3.78 0.65 -12.86
N LEU A 407 -2.46 0.77 -12.90
CA LEU A 407 -1.63 0.58 -14.08
C LEU A 407 -0.39 -0.26 -13.72
N ILE A 408 -0.14 -1.32 -14.49
CA ILE A 408 1.03 -2.18 -14.32
C ILE A 408 1.90 -2.08 -15.56
N ASN A 409 3.19 -1.82 -15.37
CA ASN A 409 4.17 -1.75 -16.46
C ASN A 409 5.55 -2.20 -16.00
N ASN A 410 6.32 -2.76 -16.93
CA ASN A 410 7.74 -2.98 -16.72
C ASN A 410 8.48 -1.63 -16.68
N LEU A 411 9.55 -1.54 -15.89
CA LEU A 411 10.33 -0.32 -15.74
C LEU A 411 11.51 -0.29 -16.70
N THR A 412 11.62 0.84 -17.38
CA THR A 412 12.73 1.18 -18.26
C THR A 412 13.32 2.53 -17.87
N TYR A 413 14.59 2.75 -18.20
CA TYR A 413 15.25 4.05 -18.05
C TYR A 413 16.05 4.42 -19.31
N THR A 414 16.47 5.68 -19.41
CA THR A 414 17.31 6.17 -20.50
C THR A 414 18.51 6.93 -19.95
N LEU A 415 19.62 6.99 -20.68
CA LEU A 415 20.81 7.73 -20.25
C LEU A 415 20.77 9.22 -20.62
N GLY A 416 19.62 9.68 -21.13
CA GLY A 416 19.39 11.04 -21.56
C GLY A 416 18.15 11.18 -22.42
N PRO A 417 17.68 12.42 -22.65
CA PRO A 417 16.44 12.69 -23.37
C PRO A 417 16.42 12.05 -24.77
N GLY A 418 15.37 11.29 -25.08
CA GLY A 418 15.17 10.67 -26.39
C GLY A 418 16.17 9.56 -26.76
N THR A 419 16.97 9.08 -25.80
CA THR A 419 17.85 7.91 -26.01
C THR A 419 17.07 6.60 -25.86
N THR A 420 17.68 5.49 -26.27
CA THR A 420 17.03 4.17 -26.22
C THR A 420 16.68 3.77 -24.79
N GLN A 421 15.47 3.24 -24.61
CA GLN A 421 15.04 2.63 -23.34
C GLN A 421 15.87 1.39 -23.03
N ILE A 422 16.33 1.32 -21.79
CA ILE A 422 17.05 0.18 -21.22
C ILE A 422 16.08 -0.52 -20.27
N PHE A 423 15.86 -1.82 -20.51
CA PHE A 423 15.02 -2.66 -19.67
C PHE A 423 15.69 -2.91 -18.33
N THR A 424 14.89 -2.85 -17.27
CA THR A 424 15.30 -3.32 -15.94
C THR A 424 14.66 -4.67 -15.65
N ASN A 425 15.07 -5.31 -14.56
CA ASN A 425 14.36 -6.43 -13.95
C ASN A 425 13.33 -5.98 -12.91
N SER A 426 12.84 -4.73 -13.02
CA SER A 426 11.87 -4.13 -12.12
C SER A 426 10.56 -3.85 -12.84
N PHE A 427 9.46 -3.89 -12.12
CA PHE A 427 8.16 -3.45 -12.62
C PHE A 427 7.45 -2.60 -11.58
N GLU A 428 6.42 -1.89 -12.01
CA GLU A 428 5.56 -1.11 -11.12
C GLU A 428 4.13 -1.63 -11.13
N VAL A 429 3.50 -1.56 -9.96
CA VAL A 429 2.06 -1.64 -9.79
C VAL A 429 1.58 -0.32 -9.17
N THR A 430 1.03 0.58 -9.99
CA THR A 430 0.23 1.68 -9.47
C THR A 430 -1.14 1.12 -9.09
N THR A 431 -1.60 1.34 -7.87
CA THR A 431 -2.91 0.89 -7.39
C THR A 431 -3.98 1.95 -7.65
N GLY A 432 -5.24 1.51 -7.73
CA GLY A 432 -6.37 2.43 -7.85
C GLY A 432 -6.74 3.08 -6.52
N SER A 433 -7.52 4.15 -6.59
CA SER A 433 -7.99 4.89 -5.42
C SER A 433 -8.99 4.09 -4.59
N VAL A 434 -8.99 4.28 -3.28
CA VAL A 434 -10.08 3.79 -2.43
C VAL A 434 -11.36 4.56 -2.68
N ALA A 435 -11.26 5.87 -2.89
CA ALA A 435 -12.36 6.68 -3.38
C ALA A 435 -11.87 8.04 -3.89
N TYR A 436 -11.71 8.20 -5.21
CA TYR A 436 -11.52 9.51 -5.84
C TYR A 436 -12.38 9.66 -7.10
N ALA A 437 -13.31 10.63 -7.10
CA ALA A 437 -14.27 10.80 -8.18
C ALA A 437 -13.95 12.05 -9.03
N ALA A 438 -13.76 11.94 -10.35
CA ALA A 438 -13.79 10.72 -11.16
C ALA A 438 -12.43 9.98 -11.15
N PRO A 439 -12.40 8.64 -11.31
CA PRO A 439 -11.15 7.87 -11.36
C PRO A 439 -10.36 8.19 -12.64
N PHE A 440 -9.19 7.56 -12.80
CA PHE A 440 -8.24 7.83 -13.89
C PHE A 440 -8.88 7.86 -15.29
N GLY A 441 -9.68 6.83 -15.63
CA GLY A 441 -10.25 6.66 -16.97
C GLY A 441 -11.10 7.84 -17.44
N PRO A 442 -12.20 8.19 -16.75
CA PRO A 442 -13.01 9.36 -17.09
C PRO A 442 -12.22 10.67 -17.09
N THR A 443 -11.25 10.83 -16.17
CA THR A 443 -10.39 12.02 -16.08
C THR A 443 -9.53 12.16 -17.33
N VAL A 444 -8.83 11.11 -17.75
CA VAL A 444 -7.99 11.10 -18.95
C VAL A 444 -8.81 11.30 -20.22
N VAL A 445 -9.98 10.67 -20.35
CA VAL A 445 -10.87 10.87 -21.51
C VAL A 445 -11.34 12.33 -21.60
N GLY A 446 -11.71 12.92 -20.46
CA GLY A 446 -12.09 14.34 -20.39
C GLY A 446 -10.96 15.26 -20.87
N LEU A 447 -9.75 15.06 -20.38
CA LEU A 447 -8.55 15.81 -20.80
C LEU A 447 -8.25 15.60 -22.29
N ALA A 448 -8.31 14.36 -22.76
CA ALA A 448 -8.05 14.04 -24.16
C ALA A 448 -9.08 14.70 -25.11
N ASN A 449 -10.35 14.78 -24.70
CA ASN A 449 -11.37 15.55 -25.41
C ASN A 449 -11.08 17.06 -25.40
N GLN A 450 -10.62 17.62 -24.28
CA GLN A 450 -10.26 19.05 -24.15
C GLN A 450 -9.11 19.44 -25.08
N PHE A 451 -8.09 18.58 -25.22
CA PHE A 451 -6.97 18.80 -26.14
C PHE A 451 -7.26 18.38 -27.58
N GLY A 452 -8.40 17.77 -27.87
CA GLY A 452 -8.81 17.38 -29.21
C GLY A 452 -8.02 16.19 -29.78
N PHE A 453 -7.60 15.25 -28.93
CA PHE A 453 -6.93 14.03 -29.40
C PHE A 453 -7.84 13.23 -30.36
N PRO A 454 -7.34 12.86 -31.56
CA PRO A 454 -8.15 12.19 -32.56
C PRO A 454 -8.49 10.76 -32.13
N GLY A 455 -9.72 10.31 -32.44
CA GLY A 455 -10.15 8.94 -32.21
C GLY A 455 -10.60 8.62 -30.78
N VAL A 456 -10.57 9.59 -29.87
CA VAL A 456 -11.07 9.44 -28.50
C VAL A 456 -12.59 9.64 -28.48
N PRO A 457 -13.39 8.72 -27.88
CA PRO A 457 -14.82 8.91 -27.72
C PRO A 457 -15.12 10.16 -26.87
N SER A 458 -16.32 10.73 -27.00
CA SER A 458 -16.73 11.76 -26.04
C SER A 458 -16.85 11.16 -24.63
N LEU A 459 -16.62 11.95 -23.58
CA LEU A 459 -16.78 11.48 -22.20
C LEU A 459 -18.16 10.82 -21.97
N ALA A 460 -19.24 11.37 -22.54
CA ALA A 460 -20.57 10.79 -22.44
C ALA A 460 -20.69 9.43 -23.17
N GLN A 461 -20.03 9.28 -24.31
CA GLN A 461 -19.97 7.99 -25.03
C GLN A 461 -19.17 6.96 -24.24
N TYR A 462 -18.02 7.37 -23.69
CA TYR A 462 -17.15 6.54 -22.87
C TYR A 462 -17.86 6.03 -21.61
N LEU A 463 -18.52 6.91 -20.86
CA LEU A 463 -19.26 6.55 -19.65
C LEU A 463 -20.46 5.64 -19.93
N ALA A 464 -20.95 5.57 -21.16
CA ALA A 464 -22.03 4.68 -21.58
C ALA A 464 -21.56 3.29 -22.05
N MET A 465 -20.24 3.08 -22.17
CA MET A 465 -19.65 1.79 -22.53
C MET A 465 -19.69 0.80 -21.36
N SER A 466 -19.56 -0.49 -21.67
CA SER A 466 -19.30 -1.50 -20.64
C SER A 466 -17.90 -1.33 -20.02
N PRO A 467 -17.66 -1.81 -18.78
CA PRO A 467 -16.35 -1.70 -18.15
C PRO A 467 -15.20 -2.27 -19.01
N VAL A 468 -15.42 -3.39 -19.69
CA VAL A 468 -14.41 -4.01 -20.57
C VAL A 468 -14.07 -3.10 -21.77
N GLU A 469 -15.07 -2.44 -22.35
CA GLU A 469 -14.86 -1.49 -23.45
C GLU A 469 -14.14 -0.23 -22.96
N GLN A 470 -14.44 0.26 -21.75
CA GLN A 470 -13.75 1.38 -21.13
C GLN A 470 -12.26 1.08 -20.93
N GLU A 471 -11.93 -0.08 -20.35
CA GLU A 471 -10.52 -0.49 -20.16
C GLU A 471 -9.79 -0.69 -21.49
N ALA A 472 -10.47 -1.20 -22.53
CA ALA A 472 -9.89 -1.33 -23.86
C ALA A 472 -9.55 0.04 -24.50
N VAL A 473 -10.44 1.03 -24.35
CA VAL A 473 -10.18 2.41 -24.79
C VAL A 473 -8.99 2.99 -24.03
N MET A 474 -8.94 2.82 -22.71
CA MET A 474 -7.86 3.35 -21.87
C MET A 474 -6.51 2.72 -22.20
N THR A 475 -6.45 1.39 -22.31
CA THR A 475 -5.24 0.67 -22.71
C THR A 475 -4.73 1.16 -24.07
N SER A 476 -5.63 1.31 -25.05
CA SER A 476 -5.26 1.81 -26.37
C SER A 476 -4.75 3.25 -26.35
N LEU A 477 -5.40 4.12 -25.57
CA LEU A 477 -5.05 5.53 -25.48
C LEU A 477 -3.66 5.71 -24.85
N ILE A 478 -3.42 5.06 -23.71
CA ILE A 478 -2.15 5.12 -22.99
C ILE A 478 -1.04 4.53 -23.87
N ASN A 479 -1.22 3.34 -24.44
CA ASN A 479 -0.19 2.71 -25.27
C ASN A 479 0.15 3.55 -26.51
N THR A 480 -0.83 4.22 -27.12
CA THR A 480 -0.56 5.13 -28.25
C THR A 480 0.34 6.29 -27.82
N GLN A 481 0.10 6.84 -26.62
CA GLN A 481 0.92 7.91 -26.07
C GLN A 481 2.33 7.43 -25.72
N LEU A 482 2.47 6.31 -25.03
CA LEU A 482 3.76 5.73 -24.64
C LEU A 482 4.63 5.44 -25.87
N GLN A 483 4.06 4.85 -26.91
CA GLN A 483 4.76 4.55 -28.16
C GLN A 483 5.26 5.81 -28.88
N ALA A 484 4.57 6.96 -28.73
CA ALA A 484 5.02 8.22 -29.31
C ALA A 484 6.36 8.70 -28.71
N TYR A 485 6.69 8.25 -27.50
CA TYR A 485 7.94 8.56 -26.79
C TYR A 485 8.93 7.39 -26.77
N ALA A 486 8.64 6.32 -27.51
CA ALA A 486 9.39 5.06 -27.47
C ALA A 486 9.47 4.44 -26.06
N TYR A 487 8.45 4.69 -25.23
CA TYR A 487 8.28 4.05 -23.94
C TYR A 487 7.66 2.66 -24.09
N ASP A 488 7.92 1.80 -23.11
CA ASP A 488 7.33 0.46 -23.06
C ASP A 488 5.81 0.55 -22.85
N THR A 489 5.05 -0.29 -23.54
CA THR A 489 3.59 -0.31 -23.42
C THR A 489 3.14 -0.95 -22.14
N LEU A 490 1.96 -0.58 -21.64
CA LEU A 490 1.34 -1.19 -20.45
C LEU A 490 1.34 -2.72 -20.51
N GLY A 491 1.56 -3.29 -19.33
CA GLY A 491 1.65 -4.73 -19.09
C GLY A 491 3.08 -5.21 -18.95
N LEU A 492 3.20 -6.50 -18.62
CA LEU A 492 4.49 -7.18 -18.45
C LEU A 492 4.83 -8.07 -19.65
N GLN A 493 3.95 -8.12 -20.66
CA GLN A 493 4.22 -8.94 -21.85
C GLN A 493 5.41 -8.38 -22.63
N ASN A 494 6.28 -9.27 -23.10
CA ASN A 494 7.51 -8.92 -23.83
C ASN A 494 8.57 -8.18 -22.99
N SER A 495 8.44 -8.20 -21.66
CA SER A 495 9.48 -7.75 -20.74
C SER A 495 10.35 -8.92 -20.25
N PRO A 496 11.50 -8.66 -19.59
CA PRO A 496 12.28 -9.67 -18.88
C PRO A 496 11.58 -10.29 -17.65
N ILE A 497 10.42 -9.76 -17.25
CA ILE A 497 9.69 -10.22 -16.07
C ILE A 497 8.92 -11.52 -16.38
N SER A 498 9.14 -12.55 -15.57
CA SER A 498 8.47 -13.85 -15.71
C SER A 498 7.05 -13.82 -15.15
N ALA A 499 6.15 -13.09 -15.83
CA ALA A 499 4.77 -12.87 -15.42
C ALA A 499 3.76 -13.71 -16.22
N THR A 500 2.77 -14.27 -15.53
CA THR A 500 1.61 -14.96 -16.12
C THR A 500 0.32 -14.29 -15.67
N LEU A 501 -0.45 -13.79 -16.64
CA LEU A 501 -1.78 -13.24 -16.39
C LEU A 501 -2.78 -14.36 -16.08
N LEU A 502 -3.46 -14.26 -14.93
CA LEU A 502 -4.42 -15.26 -14.46
C LEU A 502 -5.87 -14.81 -14.71
N GLN A 503 -6.16 -13.52 -14.53
CA GLN A 503 -7.48 -12.93 -14.74
C GLN A 503 -7.37 -11.47 -15.17
N GLY A 504 -8.29 -11.02 -16.03
CA GLY A 504 -8.43 -9.61 -16.39
C GLY A 504 -7.31 -9.12 -17.32
N GLY A 505 -6.67 -8.02 -16.96
CA GLY A 505 -5.56 -7.39 -17.66
C GLY A 505 -4.59 -6.68 -16.71
N TYR A 506 -3.88 -5.69 -17.23
CA TYR A 506 -2.90 -4.90 -16.47
C TYR A 506 -3.39 -3.47 -16.17
N THR A 507 -4.70 -3.23 -16.28
CA THR A 507 -5.33 -1.93 -16.01
C THR A 507 -6.65 -2.09 -15.26
N ALA A 508 -6.91 -1.21 -14.31
CA ALA A 508 -8.23 -0.99 -13.72
C ALA A 508 -8.41 0.51 -13.48
N THR A 509 -8.92 1.20 -14.50
CA THR A 509 -8.94 2.67 -14.57
C THR A 509 -10.31 3.27 -14.28
N ASN A 510 -11.33 2.42 -14.09
CA ASN A 510 -12.73 2.80 -13.91
C ASN A 510 -13.35 2.19 -12.64
N THR A 511 -12.55 1.95 -11.61
CA THR A 511 -12.99 1.31 -10.36
C THR A 511 -12.35 1.98 -9.16
N PHE A 512 -13.01 1.90 -8.01
CA PHE A 512 -12.34 2.10 -6.71
C PHE A 512 -11.84 0.75 -6.21
N GLY A 513 -10.72 0.70 -5.49
CA GLY A 513 -10.10 -0.57 -5.14
C GLY A 513 -8.86 -0.51 -4.26
N TRP A 514 -8.19 -1.66 -4.19
CA TRP A 514 -6.92 -1.88 -3.51
C TRP A 514 -6.20 -3.07 -4.15
N THR A 515 -4.91 -3.22 -3.86
CA THR A 515 -4.09 -4.29 -4.44
C THR A 515 -3.48 -5.17 -3.35
N GLU A 516 -3.59 -6.49 -3.54
CA GLU A 516 -3.02 -7.53 -2.69
C GLU A 516 -1.77 -8.12 -3.35
N PHE A 517 -0.70 -8.25 -2.58
CA PHE A 517 0.56 -8.90 -2.95
C PHE A 517 0.73 -10.12 -2.04
N GLU A 518 0.66 -11.32 -2.61
CA GLU A 518 0.81 -12.58 -1.90
C GLU A 518 2.07 -13.30 -2.40
N ILE A 519 3.06 -13.43 -1.50
CA ILE A 519 4.28 -14.19 -1.73
C ILE A 519 4.06 -15.60 -1.19
N ASP A 520 4.20 -16.59 -2.06
CA ASP A 520 4.05 -18.00 -1.69
C ASP A 520 5.25 -18.48 -0.84
N PRO A 521 5.03 -19.16 0.30
CA PRO A 521 6.10 -19.58 1.21
C PRO A 521 7.10 -20.57 0.61
N VAL A 522 6.74 -21.30 -0.45
CA VAL A 522 7.54 -22.39 -1.00
C VAL A 522 8.22 -21.97 -2.30
N THR A 523 7.42 -21.52 -3.26
CA THR A 523 7.87 -21.14 -4.60
C THR A 523 8.36 -19.70 -4.66
N GLN A 524 8.00 -18.88 -3.66
CA GLN A 524 8.23 -17.44 -3.65
C GLN A 524 7.62 -16.70 -4.85
N ALA A 525 6.68 -17.34 -5.55
CA ALA A 525 5.89 -16.68 -6.58
C ALA A 525 5.08 -15.54 -5.96
N LEU A 526 5.10 -14.38 -6.61
CA LEU A 526 4.35 -13.20 -6.19
C LEU A 526 3.04 -13.13 -6.98
N THR A 527 1.93 -13.41 -6.33
CA THR A 527 0.59 -13.21 -6.89
C THR A 527 0.13 -11.78 -6.56
N VAL A 528 -0.23 -11.02 -7.60
CA VAL A 528 -0.74 -9.66 -7.47
C VAL A 528 -2.21 -9.66 -7.87
N THR A 529 -3.09 -9.24 -6.96
CA THR A 529 -4.55 -9.23 -7.15
C THR A 529 -5.08 -7.81 -6.97
N THR A 530 -5.70 -7.26 -8.00
CA THR A 530 -6.42 -5.98 -7.92
C THR A 530 -7.88 -6.26 -7.56
N TRP A 531 -8.30 -5.78 -6.40
CA TRP A 531 -9.69 -5.83 -5.94
C TRP A 531 -10.39 -4.52 -6.25
N GLY A 532 -11.65 -4.57 -6.67
CA GLY A 532 -12.37 -3.36 -7.02
C GLY A 532 -13.88 -3.43 -6.93
N ILE A 533 -14.48 -2.24 -6.91
CA ILE A 533 -15.91 -1.98 -6.98
C ILE A 533 -16.19 -0.94 -8.07
N PRO A 534 -17.43 -0.84 -8.57
CA PRO A 534 -17.83 0.30 -9.39
C PRO A 534 -17.60 1.62 -8.64
N TRP A 535 -17.01 2.60 -9.32
CA TRP A 535 -16.83 3.93 -8.75
C TRP A 535 -18.16 4.69 -8.63
N TYR A 536 -18.19 5.70 -7.76
CA TYR A 536 -19.35 6.56 -7.54
C TYR A 536 -18.90 7.97 -7.13
N ASP A 537 -19.74 8.97 -7.38
CA ASP A 537 -19.55 10.33 -6.89
C ASP A 537 -20.37 10.61 -5.62
N GLU A 538 -20.13 11.75 -4.97
CA GLU A 538 -20.84 12.13 -3.75
C GLU A 538 -22.37 12.24 -3.97
N PRO A 539 -22.89 12.87 -5.05
CA PRO A 539 -24.33 12.87 -5.32
C PRO A 539 -24.94 11.47 -5.39
N THR A 540 -24.27 10.51 -6.04
CA THR A 540 -24.72 9.12 -6.12
C THR A 540 -24.71 8.45 -4.74
N LEU A 541 -23.65 8.65 -3.96
CA LEU A 541 -23.55 8.17 -2.59
C LEU A 541 -24.70 8.71 -1.72
N LEU A 542 -24.95 10.02 -1.73
CA LEU A 542 -26.00 10.64 -0.94
C LEU A 542 -27.41 10.24 -1.37
N ALA A 543 -27.60 9.95 -2.66
CA ALA A 543 -28.89 9.51 -3.18
C ALA A 543 -29.27 8.09 -2.73
N ASN A 544 -28.30 7.18 -2.58
CA ASN A 544 -28.55 5.82 -2.09
C ASN A 544 -27.37 5.23 -1.27
N PRO A 545 -27.13 5.72 -0.04
CA PRO A 545 -26.01 5.24 0.77
C PRO A 545 -26.05 3.74 1.06
N SER A 546 -27.24 3.16 1.21
CA SER A 546 -27.39 1.72 1.45
C SER A 546 -26.94 0.86 0.27
N ALA A 547 -27.11 1.33 -0.97
CA ALA A 547 -26.63 0.60 -2.13
C ALA A 547 -25.10 0.65 -2.22
N ILE A 548 -24.49 1.81 -1.93
CA ILE A 548 -23.04 1.94 -1.90
C ILE A 548 -22.42 1.10 -0.77
N ALA A 549 -22.99 1.14 0.43
CA ALA A 549 -22.53 0.33 1.56
C ALA A 549 -22.67 -1.19 1.33
N ALA A 550 -23.56 -1.60 0.42
CA ALA A 550 -23.77 -3.00 0.05
C ALA A 550 -22.80 -3.51 -1.02
N LEU A 551 -22.02 -2.62 -1.67
CA LEU A 551 -20.96 -3.03 -2.60
C LEU A 551 -19.93 -3.88 -1.87
N ASN A 552 -19.42 -4.90 -2.56
CA ASN A 552 -18.34 -5.75 -2.07
C ASN A 552 -17.26 -5.82 -3.15
N PRO A 553 -15.97 -5.74 -2.77
CA PRO A 553 -14.88 -5.84 -3.73
C PRO A 553 -14.83 -7.21 -4.41
N GLU A 554 -14.55 -7.20 -5.72
CA GLU A 554 -14.34 -8.40 -6.54
C GLU A 554 -12.95 -8.33 -7.18
N VAL A 555 -12.41 -9.49 -7.56
CA VAL A 555 -11.14 -9.55 -8.31
C VAL A 555 -11.36 -8.96 -9.70
N ILE A 556 -10.68 -7.85 -10.01
CA ILE A 556 -10.71 -7.21 -11.33
C ILE A 556 -9.60 -7.81 -12.20
N ASN A 557 -8.38 -7.82 -11.67
CA ASN A 557 -7.17 -8.32 -12.34
C ASN A 557 -6.39 -9.22 -11.40
N GLN A 558 -5.72 -10.23 -11.97
CA GLN A 558 -4.78 -11.06 -11.24
C GLN A 558 -3.68 -11.56 -12.15
N PHE A 559 -2.43 -11.49 -11.69
CA PHE A 559 -1.28 -12.12 -12.35
C PHE A 559 -0.31 -12.65 -11.30
N VAL A 560 0.57 -13.54 -11.74
CA VAL A 560 1.64 -14.10 -10.89
C VAL A 560 2.99 -13.84 -11.55
N VAL A 561 3.99 -13.48 -10.75
CA VAL A 561 5.37 -13.30 -11.18
C VAL A 561 6.25 -14.33 -10.47
N MET A 562 7.00 -15.10 -11.25
CA MET A 562 8.02 -15.98 -10.69
C MET A 562 9.26 -15.15 -10.34
N PRO A 563 9.88 -15.36 -9.16
CA PRO A 563 11.13 -14.71 -8.83
C PRO A 563 12.21 -15.13 -9.85
N GLN A 564 13.13 -14.22 -10.17
CA GLN A 564 14.24 -14.53 -11.09
C GLN A 564 15.20 -15.56 -10.46
N ASP A 565 15.60 -16.56 -11.27
CA ASP A 565 16.44 -17.71 -10.89
C ASP A 565 17.73 -17.28 -10.17
N GLY A 566 17.82 -17.50 -8.85
CA GLY A 566 19.09 -17.29 -8.14
C GLY A 566 19.08 -17.18 -6.61
N SER A 567 17.95 -16.85 -5.96
CA SER A 567 17.99 -16.48 -4.53
C SER A 567 17.46 -17.53 -3.55
N TYR A 568 16.56 -18.42 -3.98
CA TYR A 568 15.95 -19.40 -3.08
C TYR A 568 15.73 -20.76 -3.74
N CYS A 569 16.35 -21.80 -3.17
CA CYS A 569 16.09 -23.18 -3.50
C CYS A 569 15.45 -23.85 -2.30
N TYR A 570 14.14 -24.12 -2.37
CA TYR A 570 13.41 -24.76 -1.26
C TYR A 570 14.08 -26.05 -0.77
N ALA A 571 14.64 -26.82 -1.70
CA ALA A 571 15.36 -28.05 -1.41
C ALA A 571 16.71 -27.86 -0.70
N ASP A 572 17.37 -26.71 -0.86
CA ASP A 572 18.65 -26.34 -0.23
C ASP A 572 18.39 -25.79 1.17
N CYS A 573 17.92 -26.67 2.05
CA CYS A 573 17.47 -26.31 3.40
C CYS A 573 18.57 -25.60 4.19
N ASP A 574 19.83 -26.03 4.07
CA ASP A 574 20.91 -25.40 4.83
C ASP A 574 21.43 -24.10 4.18
N ASN A 575 20.90 -23.75 3.01
CA ASN A 575 21.22 -22.59 2.19
C ASN A 575 22.73 -22.54 1.86
N SER A 576 23.31 -23.71 1.60
CA SER A 576 24.72 -23.85 1.23
C SER A 576 25.00 -23.55 -0.25
N GLY A 577 23.95 -23.44 -1.06
CA GLY A 577 24.01 -23.36 -2.51
C GLY A 577 24.22 -24.71 -3.19
N THR A 578 24.17 -25.83 -2.45
CA THR A 578 24.42 -27.16 -3.00
C THR A 578 23.54 -28.24 -2.37
N LEU A 579 22.68 -28.87 -3.18
CA LEU A 579 21.87 -29.99 -2.72
C LEU A 579 22.70 -31.23 -2.38
N ASN A 580 22.69 -31.60 -1.11
CA ASN A 580 23.38 -32.76 -0.56
C ASN A 580 22.66 -33.34 0.68
N ILE A 581 23.27 -34.33 1.34
CA ILE A 581 22.62 -35.01 2.49
C ILE A 581 22.37 -34.08 3.69
N PHE A 582 23.12 -32.98 3.82
CA PHE A 582 22.93 -32.00 4.89
C PHE A 582 21.59 -31.27 4.77
N ASP A 583 21.03 -31.13 3.57
CA ASP A 583 19.70 -30.56 3.37
C ASP A 583 18.59 -31.46 3.93
N TYR A 584 18.68 -32.78 3.68
CA TYR A 584 17.75 -33.74 4.29
C TYR A 584 17.86 -33.77 5.81
N ILE A 585 19.06 -33.59 6.37
CA ILE A 585 19.26 -33.49 7.82
C ILE A 585 18.66 -32.18 8.34
N CYS A 586 18.89 -31.07 7.64
CA CYS A 586 18.32 -29.76 7.96
C CYS A 586 16.79 -29.82 7.95
N TYR A 587 16.18 -30.33 6.89
CA TYR A 587 14.72 -30.45 6.77
C TYR A 587 14.17 -31.38 7.85
N GLY A 588 14.84 -32.51 8.10
CA GLY A 588 14.44 -33.44 9.15
C GLY A 588 14.45 -32.82 10.55
N ASN A 589 15.42 -31.93 10.84
CA ASN A 589 15.45 -31.15 12.08
C ASN A 589 14.34 -30.10 12.13
N ALA A 590 14.10 -29.37 11.03
CA ALA A 590 13.03 -28.38 10.93
C ALA A 590 11.65 -29.03 11.15
N TYR A 591 11.41 -30.16 10.50
CA TYR A 591 10.19 -30.95 10.67
C TYR A 591 10.01 -31.45 12.10
N ALA A 592 11.06 -32.02 12.70
CA ALA A 592 11.01 -32.49 14.09
C ALA A 592 10.81 -31.35 15.10
N GLY A 593 11.27 -30.14 14.76
CA GLY A 593 11.09 -28.92 15.53
C GLY A 593 9.76 -28.20 15.28
N SER A 594 8.89 -28.74 14.43
CA SER A 594 7.64 -28.11 14.03
C SER A 594 7.82 -26.71 13.43
N ALA A 595 8.91 -26.49 12.69
CA ALA A 595 9.15 -25.23 11.99
C ALA A 595 8.16 -25.06 10.83
N ALA A 596 7.68 -23.83 10.61
CA ALA A 596 6.74 -23.51 9.54
C ALA A 596 7.26 -23.90 8.14
N TYR A 597 8.57 -23.70 7.87
CA TYR A 597 9.24 -24.14 6.64
C TYR A 597 9.03 -25.62 6.29
N ALA A 598 8.83 -26.48 7.31
CA ALA A 598 8.66 -27.90 7.09
C ALA A 598 7.29 -28.28 6.53
N ASP A 599 6.31 -27.36 6.54
CA ASP A 599 4.95 -27.55 5.98
C ASP A 599 4.99 -27.36 4.46
N CYS A 600 5.66 -28.28 3.77
CA CYS A 600 5.99 -28.18 2.35
C CYS A 600 4.74 -28.10 1.46
N ASP A 601 3.64 -28.75 1.87
CA ASP A 601 2.38 -28.73 1.13
C ASP A 601 1.42 -27.62 1.58
N SER A 602 1.89 -26.74 2.48
CA SER A 602 1.15 -25.60 3.05
C SER A 602 -0.22 -26.01 3.63
N SER A 603 -0.34 -27.22 4.16
CA SER A 603 -1.60 -27.73 4.71
C SER A 603 -1.92 -27.19 6.11
N GLY A 604 -0.97 -26.50 6.75
CA GLY A 604 -1.04 -26.04 8.13
C GLY A 604 -0.77 -27.15 9.14
N SER A 605 -0.30 -28.32 8.72
CA SER A 605 -0.06 -29.45 9.63
C SER A 605 1.04 -30.41 9.15
N LEU A 606 2.11 -30.52 9.94
CA LEU A 606 3.22 -31.41 9.61
C LEU A 606 2.86 -32.89 9.72
N ASN A 607 2.94 -33.59 8.60
CA ASN A 607 2.62 -35.00 8.45
C ASN A 607 3.52 -35.67 7.38
N ILE A 608 3.24 -36.90 6.96
CA ILE A 608 4.12 -37.64 6.02
C ILE A 608 4.12 -37.04 4.61
N PHE A 609 3.07 -36.32 4.23
CA PHE A 609 2.95 -35.68 2.92
C PHE A 609 3.97 -34.56 2.74
N ASP A 610 4.34 -33.86 3.81
CA ASP A 610 5.41 -32.86 3.78
C ASP A 610 6.77 -33.46 3.43
N TYR A 611 7.10 -34.61 4.05
CA TYR A 611 8.34 -35.34 3.72
C TYR A 611 8.37 -35.82 2.27
N ILE A 612 7.20 -36.21 1.73
CA ILE A 612 7.07 -36.60 0.32
C ILE A 612 7.24 -35.37 -0.57
N CYS A 613 6.62 -34.25 -0.21
CA CYS A 613 6.72 -32.98 -0.90
C CYS A 613 8.17 -32.49 -0.95
N TYR A 614 8.86 -32.43 0.20
CA TYR A 614 10.27 -32.04 0.26
C TYR A 614 11.15 -33.03 -0.51
N GLY A 615 10.90 -34.33 -0.41
CA GLY A 615 11.65 -35.33 -1.16
C GLY A 615 11.53 -35.16 -2.68
N ASN A 616 10.34 -34.75 -3.15
CA ASN A 616 10.12 -34.42 -4.56
C ASN A 616 10.84 -33.14 -4.95
N ALA A 617 10.78 -32.08 -4.13
CA ALA A 617 11.49 -30.84 -4.37
C ALA A 617 13.01 -31.07 -4.45
N TYR A 618 13.57 -31.82 -3.49
CA TYR A 618 14.99 -32.18 -3.49
C TYR A 618 15.40 -33.01 -4.71
N ALA A 619 14.56 -33.97 -5.14
CA ALA A 619 14.82 -34.75 -6.35
C ALA A 619 14.70 -33.91 -7.63
N GLY A 620 13.85 -32.88 -7.64
CA GLY A 620 13.67 -31.92 -8.73
C GLY A 620 14.87 -30.97 -8.91
N GLY A 621 15.63 -30.72 -7.84
CA GLY A 621 16.75 -29.79 -7.85
C GLY A 621 16.33 -28.35 -7.50
N CYS A 622 17.27 -27.41 -7.60
CA CYS A 622 17.02 -25.97 -7.45
C CYS A 622 16.53 -25.37 -8.78
N GLN A 623 15.40 -25.87 -9.28
CA GLN A 623 14.77 -25.40 -10.52
C GLN A 623 13.57 -24.51 -10.24
#